data_AF-A0A7V9AST4-F1
#
_entry.id   AF-A0A7V9AST4-F1
#
_cell.length_a   1.000
_cell.length_b   1.000
_cell.length_c   1.000
_cell.angle_alpha   90.00
_cell.angle_beta   90.00
_cell.angle_gamma   90.00
#
_symmetry.space_group_name_H-M   'P 1'
#
loop_
_entity.id
_entity.type
_entity.pdbx_description
1 polymer ?
#
loop_
_entity_poly.entity_id
_entity_poly.type
_entity_poly.pdbx_seq_one_letter_code
_entity_poly.pdbx_strand_id
1 'polypeptide(L)' 'MSGAPDLAVRRADVADAETIGRLLHDFNSEFEEPTPGPRALAKRVRELLASGETAVLLGGAGPDGVAVLRFRPAIW' A
#
# COMPACT_ATOMS: atom_id res chain seq x y z
N MET A 1 -5.91 25.65 -10.19
CA MET A 1 -7.31 25.28 -9.91
C MET A 1 -7.29 24.03 -9.06
N SER A 2 -7.57 24.14 -7.75
CA SER A 2 -7.76 22.95 -6.91
C SER A 2 -9.06 22.29 -7.33
N GLY A 3 -8.95 21.17 -8.04
CA GLY A 3 -10.00 20.16 -8.01
C GLY A 3 -10.03 19.55 -6.61
N ALA A 4 -11.21 19.21 -6.10
CA ALA A 4 -11.31 18.42 -4.88
C ALA A 4 -10.43 17.16 -5.04
N PRO A 5 -9.71 16.73 -3.99
CA PRO A 5 -8.92 15.51 -4.07
C PRO A 5 -9.85 14.36 -4.49
N ASP A 6 -9.38 13.50 -5.39
CA ASP A 6 -10.09 12.28 -5.70
C ASP A 6 -10.01 11.37 -4.47
N LEU A 7 -11.16 11.15 -3.83
CA LEU A 7 -11.27 10.33 -2.62
C LEU A 7 -11.72 8.89 -2.95
N ALA A 8 -11.65 8.48 -4.22
CA ALA A 8 -11.92 7.10 -4.59
C ALA A 8 -10.99 6.14 -3.85
N VAL A 9 -11.57 5.12 -3.22
CA VAL A 9 -10.83 4.04 -2.57
C VAL A 9 -11.10 2.75 -3.31
N ARG A 10 -10.03 2.03 -3.65
CA ARG A 10 -10.12 0.71 -4.28
C ARG A 10 -9.25 -0.30 -3.55
N ARG A 11 -9.67 -1.56 -3.59
CA ARG A 11 -8.81 -2.68 -3.19
C ARG A 11 -7.68 -2.83 -4.20
N ALA A 12 -6.46 -2.96 -3.70
CA ALA A 12 -5.30 -3.22 -4.52
C ALA A 12 -5.25 -4.68 -5.00
N ASP A 13 -4.70 -4.88 -6.18
CA ASP A 13 -4.34 -6.19 -6.71
C ASP A 13 -2.82 -6.43 -6.63
N VAL A 14 -2.37 -7.60 -7.07
CA VAL A 14 -0.94 -7.95 -7.09
C VAL A 14 -0.13 -7.07 -8.05
N ALA A 15 -0.74 -6.53 -9.11
CA ALA A 15 -0.07 -5.64 -10.06
C ALA A 15 0.25 -4.27 -9.44
N ASP A 16 -0.51 -3.85 -8.43
CA ASP A 16 -0.25 -2.62 -7.68
C ASP A 16 0.99 -2.67 -6.77
N ALA A 17 1.63 -3.83 -6.61
CA ALA A 17 2.71 -4.03 -5.64
C ALA A 17 3.88 -3.05 -5.80
N GLU A 18 4.24 -2.70 -7.04
CA GLU A 18 5.31 -1.72 -7.29
C GLU A 18 4.93 -0.31 -6.83
N THR A 19 3.68 0.07 -7.06
CA THR A 19 3.18 1.39 -6.68
C THR A 19 3.04 1.50 -5.16
N ILE A 20 2.53 0.46 -4.51
CA ILE A 20 2.46 0.39 -3.03
C ILE A 20 3.87 0.42 -2.43
N GLY A 21 4.81 -0.35 -2.98
CA GLY A 21 6.19 -0.39 -2.49
C GLY A 21 6.89 0.97 -2.56
N ARG A 22 6.61 1.75 -3.62
CA ARG A 22 7.08 3.13 -3.75
C ARG A 22 6.44 4.06 -2.75
N LEU A 23 5.11 4.04 -2.66
CA LEU A 23 4.38 4.89 -1.70
C LEU A 23 4.85 4.66 -0.25
N LEU A 24 5.03 3.41 0.16
CA LEU A 24 5.56 3.09 1.49
C LEU A 24 7.02 3.54 1.68
N HIS A 25 7.84 3.48 0.63
CA HIS A 25 9.22 3.98 0.70
C HIS A 25 9.25 5.50 0.85
N ASP A 26 8.48 6.19 0.02
CA ASP A 26 8.43 7.65 -0.02
C ASP A 26 7.86 8.18 1.30
N PHE A 27 6.78 7.56 1.81
CA PHE A 27 6.21 7.88 3.11
C PHE A 27 7.24 7.72 4.25
N ASN A 28 7.90 6.57 4.36
CA ASN A 28 8.91 6.40 5.42
C ASN A 28 10.08 7.38 5.27
N SER A 29 10.54 7.64 4.04
CA SER A 29 11.64 8.57 3.78
C SER A 29 11.29 10.01 4.14
N GLU A 30 10.03 10.42 3.94
CA GLU A 30 9.52 11.74 4.33
C GLU A 30 9.60 11.98 5.84
N PHE A 31 9.38 10.92 6.63
CA PHE A 31 9.49 10.95 8.10
C PHE A 31 10.88 10.56 8.62
N GLU A 32 11.89 10.51 7.75
CA GLU A 32 13.28 10.13 8.09
C GLU A 32 13.41 8.71 8.70
N GLU A 33 12.43 7.84 8.45
CA GLU A 33 12.41 6.47 8.96
C GLU A 33 13.22 5.53 8.05
N PRO A 34 14.06 4.64 8.62
CA PRO A 34 14.79 3.65 7.84
C PRO A 34 13.85 2.77 7.01
N THR A 35 14.13 2.67 5.71
CA THR A 35 13.30 1.93 4.76
C THR A 35 14.15 0.99 3.91
N PRO A 36 13.71 -0.26 3.67
CA PRO A 36 14.46 -1.25 2.89
C PRO A 36 14.50 -0.94 1.39
N GLY A 37 13.87 0.16 0.95
CA GLY A 37 13.80 0.60 -0.43
C GLY A 37 12.57 0.08 -1.17
N PRO A 38 12.16 0.76 -2.26
CA PRO A 38 10.85 0.56 -2.88
C PRO A 38 10.71 -0.82 -3.53
N ARG A 39 11.80 -1.38 -4.10
CA ARG A 39 11.79 -2.71 -4.74
C ARG A 39 11.63 -3.84 -3.72
N ALA A 40 12.29 -3.73 -2.56
CA ALA A 40 12.17 -4.73 -1.50
C ALA A 40 10.77 -4.72 -0.89
N LEU A 41 10.21 -3.51 -0.67
CA LEU A 41 8.83 -3.35 -0.22
C LEU A 41 7.83 -3.91 -1.24
N ALA A 42 8.01 -3.62 -2.53
CA ALA A 42 7.13 -4.14 -3.58
C ALA A 42 7.13 -5.68 -3.63
N LYS A 43 8.31 -6.31 -3.53
CA LYS A 43 8.41 -7.77 -3.44
C LYS A 43 7.61 -8.31 -2.26
N ARG A 44 7.76 -7.68 -1.09
CA ARG A 44 7.06 -8.12 0.12
C ARG A 44 5.55 -7.94 0.02
N VAL A 45 5.08 -6.82 -0.54
CA VAL A 45 3.65 -6.55 -0.77
C VAL A 45 3.06 -7.60 -1.70
N ARG A 46 3.75 -7.96 -2.78
CA ARG A 46 3.32 -9.01 -3.72
C ARG A 46 3.07 -10.35 -3.01
N GLU A 47 4.00 -10.78 -2.15
CA GLU A 47 3.87 -12.00 -1.36
C GLU A 47 2.67 -11.95 -0.41
N LEU A 48 2.48 -10.82 0.27
CA LEU A 48 1.38 -10.63 1.24
C LEU A 48 0.00 -10.60 0.58
N LEU A 49 -0.13 -9.95 -0.57
CA LEU A 49 -1.38 -9.93 -1.33
C LEU A 49 -1.71 -11.30 -1.90
N ALA A 50 -0.70 -12.03 -2.38
CA ALA A 50 -0.87 -13.39 -2.92
C ALA A 50 -1.28 -14.41 -1.85
N SER A 51 -0.94 -14.20 -0.58
CA SER A 51 -1.35 -15.11 0.50
C SER A 51 -2.84 -15.03 0.84
N GLY A 52 -3.52 -13.94 0.46
CA GLY A 52 -4.93 -13.69 0.78
C GLY A 52 -5.18 -13.26 2.24
N GLU A 53 -4.18 -13.27 3.10
CA GLU A 53 -4.27 -12.84 4.50
C GLU A 53 -4.04 -11.33 4.68
N THR A 54 -3.66 -10.64 3.62
CA THR A 54 -3.46 -9.19 3.60
C THR A 54 -4.31 -8.56 2.52
N ALA A 55 -4.99 -7.46 2.85
CA ALA A 55 -5.62 -6.58 1.87
C ALA A 55 -5.00 -5.20 1.98
N VAL A 56 -4.79 -4.55 0.84
CA VAL A 56 -4.37 -3.16 0.77
C VAL A 56 -5.47 -2.35 0.10
N LEU A 57 -5.81 -1.21 0.68
CA LEU A 57 -6.69 -0.21 0.07
C LEU A 57 -5.84 0.97 -0.39
N LEU A 58 -6.08 1.42 -1.62
CA LEU A 58 -5.44 2.59 -2.22
C LEU A 58 -6.48 3.70 -2.36
N GLY A 59 -6.12 4.90 -1.90
CA GLY A 59 -6.93 6.11 -2.09
C GLY A 59 -6.32 7.01 -3.16
N GLY A 60 -7.16 7.68 -3.95
CA GLY A 60 -6.74 8.61 -5.00
C GLY A 60 -6.59 7.99 -6.40
N ALA A 61 -6.51 8.85 -7.41
CA ALA A 61 -6.38 8.48 -8.83
C ALA A 61 -4.95 8.00 -9.19
N GLY A 62 -3.93 8.59 -8.57
CA GLY A 62 -2.66 7.93 -8.28
C GLY A 62 -2.72 7.54 -6.80
N PRO A 63 -2.05 6.48 -6.33
CA PRO A 63 -2.24 6.08 -4.93
C PRO A 63 -1.60 7.11 -4.01
N ASP A 64 -2.44 8.04 -3.56
CA ASP A 64 -2.16 9.17 -2.68
C ASP A 64 -2.24 8.74 -1.21
N GLY A 65 -2.89 7.60 -0.95
CA GLY A 65 -3.02 7.02 0.39
C GLY A 65 -3.05 5.50 0.37
N VAL A 66 -2.66 4.90 1.51
CA VAL A 66 -2.62 3.45 1.70
C VAL A 66 -3.18 3.05 3.06
N ALA A 67 -3.99 1.99 3.08
CA ALA A 67 -4.34 1.26 4.30
C ALA A 67 -3.96 -0.22 4.14
N VAL A 68 -3.20 -0.76 5.08
CA VAL A 68 -2.76 -2.17 5.07
C VAL A 68 -3.52 -2.92 6.17
N LEU A 69 -4.31 -3.92 5.77
CA LEU A 69 -5.11 -4.73 6.67
C LEU A 69 -4.56 -6.16 6.66
N ARG A 70 -4.31 -6.71 7.86
CA ARG A 70 -3.90 -8.10 8.02
C ARG A 70 -4.97 -8.87 8.79
N PHE A 71 -5.41 -9.97 8.20
CA PHE A 71 -6.38 -10.88 8.79
C PHE A 71 -5.65 -12.04 9.42
N ARG A 72 -6.09 -12.46 10.60
CA ARG A 72 -5.63 -13.69 11.23
C ARG A 72 -6.84 -14.43 11.78
N PRO A 73 -6.88 -15.77 11.72
CA PRO A 73 -7.90 -16.54 12.41
C PRO A 73 -7.91 -16.15 13.90
N ALA A 74 -9.09 -15.83 14.39
CA ALA A 74 -9.34 -15.54 15.80
C ALA A 74 -10.70 -16.13 16.17
N ILE A 75 -10.82 -16.57 17.42
CA ILE A 75 -12.10 -17.03 17.96
C ILE A 75 -12.96 -15.85 18.44
N TRP A 76 -12.35 -14.71 18.77
CA TRP A 76 -12.94 -13.38 19.03
C TRP A 76 -11.88 -12.30 18.77
#